data_AF-M1EFS0-F1
#
_entry.id   AF-M1EFS0-F1
#
_cell.length_a   1.000
_cell.length_b   1.000
_cell.length_c   1.000
_cell.angle_alpha   90.00
_cell.angle_beta   90.00
_cell.angle_gamma   90.00
#
_symmetry.space_group_name_H-M   'P 1'
#
loop_
_entity.id
_entity.type
_entity.pdbx_description
1 polymer ?
#
loop_
_entity_poly.entity_id
_entity_poly.type
_entity_poly.pdbx_seq_one_letter_code
_entity_poly.pdbx_strand_id
1 'polypeptide(L)' 'MAGRGKLIAVIGDEDTVTGFLLGGIGELNKNRQPNFLVVEKDTTINEIEDTFRQFLNRDDIGIILIN' A
#
# COMPACT_ATOMS: atom_id res chain seq x y z
N MET A 1 22.91 7.11 10.41
CA MET A 1 22.11 7.69 9.32
C MET A 1 20.71 7.88 9.86
N ALA A 2 20.28 9.11 10.13
CA ALA A 2 18.89 9.38 10.50
C ALA A 2 18.06 9.16 9.22
N GLY A 3 17.55 7.94 9.07
CA GLY A 3 16.97 7.43 7.83
C GLY A 3 15.71 8.18 7.44
N ARG A 4 15.49 8.35 6.14
CA ARG A 4 14.14 8.61 5.61
C ARG A 4 13.19 7.62 6.30
N GLY A 5 12.13 8.14 6.92
CA GLY A 5 11.12 7.30 7.58
C GLY A 5 10.60 6.25 6.60
N LYS A 6 10.32 5.05 7.10
CA LYS A 6 9.66 4.02 6.30
C LYS A 6 8.24 4.45 5.94
N LEU A 7 7.78 4.04 4.78
CA LEU A 7 6.43 4.29 4.27
C LEU A 7 5.40 3.38 4.93
N ILE A 8 4.16 3.84 4.93
CA ILE A 8 2.98 3.04 5.28
C ILE A 8 2.35 2.58 3.97
N ALA A 9 1.96 1.31 3.89
CA ALA A 9 1.19 0.77 2.77
C ALA A 9 -0.22 0.38 3.21
N VAL A 10 -1.19 0.43 2.29
CA VAL A 10 -2.61 0.22 2.61
C VAL A 10 -3.25 -0.76 1.62
N ILE A 11 -3.91 -1.80 2.12
CA ILE A 11 -4.78 -2.67 1.33
C ILE A 11 -6.17 -2.57 1.94
N GLY A 12 -7.15 -2.09 1.18
CA GLY A 12 -8.49 -1.90 1.70
C GLY A 12 -9.49 -1.51 0.64
N ASP A 13 -10.74 -1.32 1.05
CA ASP A 13 -11.80 -0.79 0.19
C ASP A 13 -11.58 0.68 -0.17
N GLU A 14 -12.37 1.18 -1.13
CA GLU A 14 -12.28 2.53 -1.68
C GLU A 14 -12.31 3.61 -0.60
N ASP A 15 -13.21 3.47 0.38
CA ASP A 15 -13.39 4.44 1.46
C ASP A 15 -12.16 4.49 2.38
N THR A 16 -11.62 3.33 2.77
CA THR A 16 -10.44 3.24 3.63
C THR A 16 -9.20 3.81 2.93
N VAL A 17 -8.95 3.41 1.68
CA VAL A 17 -7.80 3.88 0.92
C VAL A 17 -7.91 5.39 0.70
N THR A 18 -9.08 5.90 0.31
CA THR A 18 -9.30 7.34 0.11
C THR A 18 -9.01 8.14 1.38
N GLY A 19 -9.48 7.67 2.54
CA GLY A 19 -9.20 8.31 3.83
C GLY A 19 -7.70 8.43 4.13
N PHE A 20 -6.94 7.36 3.89
CA PHE A 20 -5.48 7.37 4.09
C PHE A 20 -4.72 8.20 3.06
N LEU A 21 -5.19 8.25 1.81
CA LEU A 21 -4.64 9.13 0.78
C LEU A 21 -4.82 10.61 1.16
N LEU A 22 -5.99 10.99 1.70
CA LEU A 22 -6.23 12.33 2.25
C LEU A 22 -5.33 12.63 3.46
N GLY A 23 -4.98 11.61 4.24
CA GLY A 23 -4.02 11.70 5.34
C GLY A 23 -2.55 11.88 4.91
N GLY A 24 -2.27 11.88 3.59
CA GLY A 24 -0.93 12.09 3.05
C GLY A 24 -0.03 10.85 3.02
N ILE A 25 -0.59 9.64 3.14
CA ILE A 25 0.16 8.38 3.12
C ILE A 25 0.51 7.94 1.69
N GLY A 26 -0.25 8.37 0.69
CA GLY A 26 -0.09 7.90 -0.70
C GLY A 26 1.26 8.30 -1.32
N GLU A 27 2.01 7.31 -1.80
CA GLU A 27 3.27 7.51 -2.50
C GLU A 27 3.40 6.56 -3.72
N LEU A 28 3.92 7.10 -4.82
CA LEU A 28 4.33 6.35 -5.99
C LEU A 28 5.84 6.17 -5.98
N ASN A 29 6.31 4.93 -6.10
CA ASN A 29 7.74 4.67 -6.22
C ASN A 29 8.30 5.11 -7.59
N LYS A 30 9.61 4.93 -7.81
CA LYS A 30 10.28 5.28 -9.09
C LYS A 30 9.70 4.54 -10.31
N ASN A 31 9.12 3.36 -10.10
CA ASN A 31 8.48 2.55 -11.13
C ASN A 31 6.98 2.87 -11.27
N ARG A 32 6.50 3.94 -10.62
CA ARG A 32 5.09 4.36 -10.57
C ARG A 32 4.17 3.30 -9.96
N GLN A 33 4.70 2.46 -9.08
CA GLN A 33 3.90 1.51 -8.30
C GLN A 33 3.42 2.19 -7.02
N PRO A 34 2.12 2.11 -6.70
CA PRO A 34 1.56 2.67 -5.48
C PRO A 34 1.99 1.88 -4.25
N ASN A 35 1.93 2.53 -3.08
CA ASN A 35 1.96 1.87 -1.77
C ASN A 35 0.55 1.50 -1.28
N PHE A 36 -0.44 1.41 -2.16
CA PHE A 36 -1.79 1.02 -1.79
C PHE A 36 -2.44 0.14 -2.85
N LEU A 37 -3.43 -0.64 -2.43
CA LEU A 37 -4.35 -1.39 -3.30
C LEU A 37 -5.78 -1.13 -2.85
N VAL A 38 -6.60 -0.67 -3.79
CA VAL A 38 -8.05 -0.59 -3.63
C VAL A 38 -8.62 -1.95 -3.99
N VAL A 39 -9.30 -2.58 -3.04
CA VAL A 39 -9.95 -3.88 -3.22
C VAL A 39 -11.40 -3.63 -3.60
N GLU A 40 -11.74 -4.01 -4.83
CA GLU A 40 -13.08 -3.99 -5.39
C GLU A 40 -13.67 -5.41 -5.43
N LYS A 41 -14.92 -5.53 -5.90
CA LYS A 41 -15.63 -6.83 -5.95
C LYS A 41 -15.04 -7.82 -6.96
N ASP A 42 -14.33 -7.31 -7.96
CA ASP A 42 -13.66 -8.06 -9.01
C ASP A 42 -12.17 -8.32 -8.71
N THR A 43 -11.62 -7.68 -7.68
CA THR A 43 -10.25 -7.95 -7.22
C THR A 43 -10.14 -9.40 -6.76
N THR A 44 -9.21 -10.13 -7.36
CA THR A 44 -9.02 -11.54 -7.06
C THR A 44 -8.19 -11.74 -5.79
N ILE A 45 -8.38 -12.87 -5.10
CA ILE A 45 -7.55 -13.24 -3.94
C ILE A 45 -6.07 -13.29 -4.31
N ASN A 46 -5.76 -13.79 -5.51
CA ASN A 46 -4.38 -13.84 -6.02
C ASN A 46 -3.75 -12.46 -6.13
N GLU A 47 -4.52 -11.45 -6.59
CA GLU A 47 -4.04 -10.07 -6.70
C GLU A 47 -3.74 -9.44 -5.34
N ILE A 48 -4.56 -9.73 -4.34
CA ILE A 48 -4.33 -9.31 -2.95
C ILE A 48 -3.06 -9.97 -2.41
N GLU A 49 -2.89 -11.28 -2.60
CA GLU A 49 -1.69 -12.01 -2.18
C GLU A 49 -0.42 -11.50 -2.85
N ASP A 50 -0.46 -11.29 -4.16
CA ASP A 50 0.68 -10.79 -4.94
C ASP A 50 1.06 -9.39 -4.49
N THR A 51 0.09 -8.52 -4.24
CA THR A 51 0.33 -7.17 -3.72
C THR A 51 0.91 -7.21 -2.31
N PHE A 52 0.37 -8.05 -1.43
CA PHE A 52 0.90 -8.20 -0.09
C PHE A 52 2.37 -8.68 -0.10
N ARG A 53 2.70 -9.67 -0.95
CA ARG A 53 4.07 -10.13 -1.15
C ARG A 53 4.97 -9.03 -1.72
N GLN A 54 4.48 -8.21 -2.65
CA GLN A 54 5.22 -7.06 -3.15
C GLN A 54 5.54 -6.05 -2.04
N PHE A 55 4.59 -5.77 -1.15
CA PHE A 55 4.82 -4.87 -0.01
C PHE A 55 5.80 -5.44 1.02
N LEU A 56 5.78 -6.76 1.26
CA LEU A 56 6.77 -7.41 2.12
C LEU A 56 8.20 -7.36 1.56
N ASN A 57 8.35 -7.43 0.22
CA ASN A 57 9.64 -7.39 -0.45
C ASN A 57 10.21 -5.96 -0.62
N ARG A 58 9.47 -4.95 -0.18
CA ARG A 58 9.85 -3.53 -0.27
C ARG A 58 10.52 -3.06 1.01
N ASP A 59 11.83 -2.80 0.94
CA ASP A 59 12.63 -2.34 2.10
C ASP A 59 12.18 -0.97 2.65
N ASP A 60 11.51 -0.18 1.81
CA ASP A 60 11.01 1.16 2.13
C ASP A 60 9.65 1.14 2.87
N ILE A 61 8.97 -0.01 2.97
CA ILE A 61 7.72 -0.15 3.72
C ILE A 61 8.01 -0.62 5.15
N GLY A 62 7.39 0.04 6.13
CA GLY A 62 7.53 -0.28 7.55
C GLY A 62 6.25 -0.79 8.21
N ILE A 63 5.09 -0.35 7.71
CA ILE A 63 3.77 -0.68 8.24
C ILE A 63 2.87 -1.01 7.05
N ILE A 64 2.09 -2.09 7.16
CA ILE A 64 1.04 -2.44 6.20
C ILE A 64 -0.29 -2.43 6.97
N LEU A 65 -1.24 -1.62 6.50
CA LEU A 65 -2.60 -1.53 7.02
C LEU A 65 -3.53 -2.36 6.14
N ILE A 66 -4.36 -3.21 6.74
CA ILE A 66 -5.29 -4.11 6.05
C ILE A 66 -6.65 -4.09 6.79
N ASN A 67 -7.76 -4.02 6.05
CA ASN A 67 -9.14 -4.17 6.57
C ASN A 67 -9.49 -5.66 6.75
#